data_AF-A0A351FP69-F1
#
_entry.id   AF-A0A351FP69-F1
#
_cell.length_a   1.000
_cell.length_b   1.000
_cell.length_c   1.000
_cell.angle_alpha   90.00
_cell.angle_beta   90.00
_cell.angle_gamma   90.00
#
_symmetry.space_group_name_H-M   'P 1'
#
loop_
_entity.id
_entity.type
_entity.pdbx_description
1 polymer ?
#
loop_
_entity_poly.entity_id
_entity_poly.type
_entity_poly.pdbx_seq_one_letter_code
_entity_poly.pdbx_strand_id
1 'polypeptide(L)'
;QLIGGATEETIIARVGEGIVSAIGSAGSHADVLENPDLISKAVLARRLDSQTAFEIVSIDIADIDVGQNIGARLKADQAEADTRVARAKAEGKRAMAVAAEQEKMASIEESRAKLVEAEAEVPKAMADAFRSGSLGVMDYYKLRNVQADTDMRKAIAQPGQVTTKA
;
A
#
# COMPACT_ATOMS: atom_id res chain seq x y z
N GLN A 1 -49.01 1.34 -54.56
CA GLN A 1 -48.87 2.72 -54.07
C GLN A 1 -48.60 2.62 -52.57
N LEU A 2 -47.32 2.60 -52.17
CA LEU A 2 -46.91 2.34 -50.79
C LEU A 2 -47.07 3.61 -49.96
N ILE A 3 -48.21 3.75 -49.28
CA ILE A 3 -48.33 4.64 -48.13
C ILE A 3 -47.89 3.83 -46.92
N GLY A 4 -46.58 3.71 -46.78
CA GLY A 4 -45.90 3.35 -45.54
C GLY A 4 -44.97 4.50 -45.20
N GLY A 5 -45.50 5.72 -45.18
CA GLY A 5 -44.73 6.90 -44.81
C GLY A 5 -44.34 6.81 -43.33
N ALA A 6 -43.12 7.23 -43.00
CA ALA A 6 -42.71 7.40 -41.61
C ALA A 6 -43.76 8.27 -40.89
N THR A 7 -44.33 7.73 -39.82
CA THR A 7 -45.29 8.44 -38.95
C THR A 7 -44.56 9.48 -38.10
N GLU A 8 -45.31 10.39 -37.49
CA GLU A 8 -44.78 11.39 -36.55
C GLU A 8 -43.91 10.76 -35.46
N GLU A 9 -44.32 9.61 -34.91
CA GLU A 9 -43.55 8.86 -33.91
C GLU A 9 -42.15 8.44 -34.40
N THR A 10 -42.02 8.14 -35.70
CA THR A 10 -40.74 7.78 -36.31
C THR A 10 -39.80 8.99 -36.38
N ILE A 11 -40.34 10.18 -36.63
CA ILE A 11 -39.55 11.42 -36.62
C ILE A 11 -39.11 11.76 -35.19
N ILE A 12 -39.99 11.65 -34.21
CA ILE A 12 -39.65 11.87 -32.80
C ILE A 12 -38.52 10.93 -32.36
N ALA A 13 -38.59 9.65 -32.71
CA ALA A 13 -37.55 8.68 -32.40
C ALA A 13 -36.20 9.02 -33.07
N ARG A 14 -36.21 9.42 -34.35
CA ARG A 14 -35.01 9.84 -35.09
C ARG A 14 -34.37 11.10 -34.49
N VAL A 15 -35.18 12.07 -34.08
CA VAL A 15 -34.71 13.28 -33.39
C VAL A 15 -34.09 12.91 -32.04
N GLY A 16 -34.73 12.02 -31.29
CA GLY A 16 -34.18 11.49 -30.03
C GLY A 16 -32.83 10.80 -30.21
N GLU A 17 -32.70 9.92 -31.20
CA GLU A 17 -31.42 9.28 -31.54
C GLU A 17 -30.36 10.31 -31.96
N GLY A 18 -30.75 11.28 -32.79
CA GLY A 18 -29.89 12.37 -33.23
C GLY A 18 -29.31 13.16 -32.06
N ILE A 19 -30.15 13.49 -31.06
CA ILE A 19 -29.74 14.21 -29.85
C ILE A 19 -28.73 13.38 -29.05
N VAL A 20 -29.03 12.10 -28.79
CA VAL A 20 -28.12 11.22 -28.04
C VAL A 20 -26.79 11.04 -28.76
N SER A 21 -26.83 10.90 -30.09
CA SER A 21 -25.63 10.78 -30.92
C SER A 21 -24.79 12.06 -30.90
N ALA A 22 -25.42 13.24 -30.96
CA ALA A 22 -24.74 14.53 -30.90
C ALA A 22 -24.01 14.73 -29.56
N ILE A 23 -24.66 14.39 -28.44
CA ILE A 23 -24.06 14.41 -27.10
C ILE A 23 -22.91 13.41 -27.01
N GLY A 24 -23.10 12.19 -27.52
CA GLY A 24 -22.09 11.13 -27.48
C GLY A 24 -20.87 11.38 -28.36
N SER A 25 -21.01 12.18 -29.42
CA SER A 25 -19.92 12.55 -30.32
C SER A 25 -19.12 13.79 -29.87
N ALA A 26 -19.57 14.49 -28.83
CA ALA A 26 -18.88 15.64 -28.29
C ALA A 26 -17.61 15.20 -27.53
N GLY A 27 -16.56 16.03 -27.57
CA GLY A 27 -15.27 15.70 -26.93
C GLY A 27 -15.37 15.61 -25.41
N SER A 28 -16.22 16.44 -24.81
CA SER A 28 -16.55 16.41 -23.40
C SER A 28 -18.04 16.71 -23.21
N HIS A 29 -18.66 16.06 -22.22
CA HIS A 29 -20.03 16.39 -21.80
C HIS A 29 -20.13 17.84 -21.31
N ALA A 30 -19.03 18.43 -20.80
CA ALA A 30 -18.97 19.83 -20.38
C ALA A 30 -19.18 20.81 -21.55
N ASP A 31 -18.62 20.50 -22.73
CA ASP A 31 -18.72 21.36 -23.92
C ASP A 31 -20.18 21.51 -24.37
N VAL A 32 -20.96 20.44 -24.19
CA VAL A 32 -22.39 20.40 -24.51
C VAL A 32 -23.23 21.15 -23.47
N LEU A 33 -22.84 21.09 -22.20
CA LEU A 33 -23.50 21.82 -21.12
C LEU A 33 -23.25 23.33 -21.21
N GLU A 34 -22.08 23.75 -21.69
CA GLU A 34 -21.78 25.17 -21.86
C GLU A 34 -22.64 25.83 -22.95
N ASN A 35 -22.95 25.08 -24.02
CA ASN A 35 -23.74 25.57 -25.15
C ASN A 35 -24.68 24.48 -25.70
N PRO A 36 -25.89 24.31 -25.12
CA PRO A 36 -26.83 23.25 -25.52
C PRO A 36 -27.31 23.39 -26.97
N ASP A 37 -27.32 24.60 -27.53
CA ASP A 37 -27.66 24.88 -28.93
C ASP A 37 -26.77 24.13 -29.96
N LEU A 38 -25.59 23.67 -29.54
CA LEU A 38 -24.74 22.84 -30.40
C LEU A 38 -25.41 21.51 -30.75
N ILE A 39 -26.20 20.95 -29.82
CA ILE A 39 -26.98 19.73 -30.06
C ILE A 39 -28.01 20.00 -31.16
N SER A 40 -28.84 21.03 -31.02
CA SER A 40 -29.92 21.31 -31.98
C SER A 40 -29.36 21.57 -33.39
N LYS A 41 -28.27 22.34 -33.51
CA LYS A 41 -27.57 22.57 -34.78
C LYS A 41 -27.00 21.28 -35.39
N ALA A 42 -26.36 20.43 -34.59
CA ALA A 42 -25.81 19.16 -35.05
C ALA A 42 -26.89 18.19 -35.52
N VAL A 43 -28.05 18.18 -34.85
CA VAL A 43 -29.20 17.34 -35.19
C VAL A 43 -29.92 17.84 -36.45
N LEU A 44 -30.14 19.15 -36.57
CA LEU A 44 -30.72 19.76 -37.78
C LEU A 44 -29.84 19.55 -39.02
N ALA A 45 -28.51 19.59 -38.87
CA ALA A 45 -27.57 19.34 -39.97
C ALA A 45 -27.70 17.93 -40.58
N ARG A 46 -28.21 16.95 -39.84
CA ARG A 46 -28.36 15.55 -40.28
C ARG A 46 -29.63 15.27 -41.10
N ARG A 47 -30.53 16.25 -41.29
CA ARG A 47 -31.76 16.13 -42.10
C ARG A 47 -32.58 14.85 -41.81
N LEU A 48 -32.96 14.69 -40.54
CA LEU A 48 -33.66 13.51 -40.00
C LEU A 48 -35.10 13.37 -40.52
N ASP A 49 -35.64 14.45 -41.08
CA ASP A 49 -36.92 14.60 -41.77
C ASP A 49 -36.90 14.09 -43.22
N SER A 50 -35.74 13.69 -43.74
CA SER A 50 -35.62 13.15 -45.09
C SER A 50 -36.52 11.93 -45.31
N GLN A 51 -37.13 11.89 -46.50
CA GLN A 51 -38.05 10.84 -46.94
C GLN A 51 -39.33 10.71 -46.09
N THR A 52 -39.76 11.81 -45.45
CA THR A 52 -41.01 11.88 -44.71
C THR A 52 -41.88 13.04 -45.20
N ALA A 53 -43.14 13.08 -44.78
CA ALA A 53 -44.06 14.19 -45.09
C ALA A 53 -43.99 15.34 -44.08
N PHE A 54 -43.06 15.27 -43.12
CA PHE A 54 -42.88 16.24 -42.04
C PHE A 54 -41.60 17.05 -42.26
N GLU A 55 -41.58 18.28 -41.76
CA GLU A 55 -40.41 19.18 -41.78
C GLU A 55 -40.13 19.65 -40.35
N ILE A 56 -38.87 19.59 -39.93
CA ILE A 56 -38.46 20.04 -38.59
C ILE A 56 -38.13 21.54 -38.67
N VAL A 57 -38.94 22.37 -38.02
CA VAL A 57 -38.76 23.83 -38.01
C VAL A 57 -37.68 24.26 -37.01
N SER A 58 -37.79 23.84 -35.76
CA SER A 58 -36.81 24.11 -34.70
C SER A 58 -36.72 22.95 -33.72
N ILE A 59 -35.58 22.86 -33.03
CA ILE A 59 -35.37 21.96 -31.91
C ILE A 59 -34.83 22.84 -30.78
N ASP A 60 -35.63 23.00 -29.73
CA ASP A 60 -35.30 23.85 -28.59
C ASP A 60 -35.06 22.96 -27.36
N ILE A 61 -33.98 23.24 -26.62
CA ILE A 61 -33.64 22.53 -25.39
C ILE A 61 -34.06 23.41 -24.22
N ALA A 62 -35.04 22.94 -23.44
CA ALA A 62 -35.58 23.70 -22.32
C ALA A 62 -34.69 23.65 -21.07
N ASP A 63 -34.18 22.47 -20.73
CA ASP A 63 -33.32 22.25 -19.56
C ASP A 63 -32.47 20.98 -19.74
N ILE A 64 -31.32 20.92 -19.05
CA ILE A 64 -30.45 19.73 -19.02
C ILE A 64 -30.11 19.42 -17.56
N ASP A 65 -30.66 18.31 -17.07
CA ASP A 65 -30.32 17.79 -15.76
C ASP A 65 -29.06 16.92 -15.81
N VAL A 66 -28.02 17.34 -15.08
CA VAL A 66 -26.86 16.49 -14.82
C VAL A 66 -27.13 15.58 -13.63
N GLY A 67 -26.99 14.28 -13.84
CA GLY A 67 -27.09 13.29 -12.79
C GLY A 67 -25.86 13.23 -11.87
N GLN A 68 -25.64 12.07 -11.27
CA GLN A 68 -24.48 11.88 -10.40
C GLN A 68 -23.17 11.92 -11.18
N ASN A 69 -22.17 12.60 -10.62
CA ASN A 69 -20.81 12.59 -11.16
C ASN A 69 -20.10 11.27 -10.83
N ILE A 70 -20.33 10.26 -11.67
CA ILE A 70 -19.74 8.91 -11.52
C ILE A 70 -18.20 8.99 -11.53
N GLY A 71 -17.62 9.90 -12.31
CA GLY A 71 -16.16 10.08 -12.37
C GLY A 71 -15.56 10.56 -11.05
N ALA A 72 -16.20 11.51 -10.37
CA ALA A 72 -15.78 11.96 -9.05
C ALA A 72 -15.88 10.85 -8.00
N ARG A 73 -16.98 10.06 -8.03
CA ARG A 73 -17.16 8.92 -7.14
C ARG A 73 -16.09 7.84 -7.36
N LEU A 74 -15.87 7.44 -8.61
CA LEU A 74 -14.85 6.43 -8.94
C LEU A 74 -13.45 6.89 -8.53
N LYS A 75 -13.12 8.18 -8.70
CA LYS A 75 -11.85 8.74 -8.23
C LYS A 75 -11.71 8.69 -6.71
N ALA A 76 -12.79 8.96 -5.97
CA ALA A 76 -12.81 8.84 -4.52
C ALA A 76 -12.63 7.39 -4.07
N ASP A 77 -13.36 6.46 -4.68
CA ASP A 77 -13.27 5.02 -4.40
C ASP A 77 -11.86 4.48 -4.68
N GLN A 78 -11.24 4.95 -5.77
CA GLN A 78 -9.87 4.59 -6.13
C GLN A 78 -8.87 5.11 -5.10
N ALA A 79 -9.00 6.37 -4.65
CA ALA A 79 -8.16 6.91 -3.59
C ALA A 79 -8.33 6.17 -2.26
N GLU A 80 -9.54 5.74 -1.93
CA GLU A 80 -9.81 4.93 -0.73
C GLU A 80 -9.18 3.53 -0.85
N ALA A 81 -9.23 2.92 -2.03
CA ALA A 81 -8.53 1.65 -2.28
C ALA A 81 -7.01 1.81 -2.13
N ASP A 82 -6.43 2.86 -2.71
CA ASP A 82 -4.98 3.13 -2.65
C ASP A 82 -4.52 3.37 -1.21
N THR A 83 -5.28 4.13 -0.42
CA THR A 83 -4.97 4.36 1.00
C THR A 83 -5.05 3.07 1.82
N ARG A 84 -6.04 2.19 1.56
CA ARG A 84 -6.12 0.86 2.20
C ARG A 84 -4.92 -0.01 1.86
N VAL A 85 -4.51 -0.07 0.59
CA VAL A 85 -3.33 -0.84 0.16
C VAL A 85 -2.06 -0.29 0.81
N ALA A 86 -1.89 1.02 0.86
CA ALA A 86 -0.75 1.66 1.50
C ALA A 86 -0.69 1.35 3.00
N ARG A 87 -1.83 1.41 3.70
CA ARG A 87 -1.92 1.07 5.12
C ARG A 87 -1.57 -0.40 5.38
N ALA A 88 -2.10 -1.31 4.57
CA ALA A 88 -1.79 -2.74 4.68
C ALA A 88 -0.30 -3.04 4.45
N LYS A 89 0.34 -2.38 3.47
CA LYS A 89 1.79 -2.50 3.25
C LYS A 89 2.60 -1.97 4.43
N ALA A 90 2.20 -0.85 5.01
CA ALA A 90 2.87 -0.27 6.17
C ALA A 90 2.76 -1.19 7.40
N GLU A 91 1.59 -1.79 7.62
CA GLU A 91 1.36 -2.75 8.68
C GLU A 91 2.17 -4.04 8.48
N GLY A 92 2.17 -4.59 7.26
CA GLY A 92 3.00 -5.75 6.91
C GLY A 92 4.50 -5.48 7.15
N LYS A 93 4.98 -4.28 6.81
CA LYS A 93 6.37 -3.88 7.09
C LYS A 93 6.68 -3.82 8.59
N ARG A 94 5.74 -3.33 9.41
CA ARG A 94 5.88 -3.33 10.87
C ARG A 94 5.92 -4.75 11.43
N ALA A 95 5.01 -5.61 10.99
CA ALA A 95 4.98 -7.02 11.42
C ALA A 95 6.28 -7.75 11.06
N MET A 96 6.79 -7.56 9.84
CA MET A 96 8.07 -8.13 9.42
C MET A 96 9.25 -7.61 10.25
N ALA A 97 9.26 -6.32 10.59
CA ALA A 97 10.31 -5.75 11.43
C ALA A 97 10.32 -6.38 12.83
N VAL A 98 9.14 -6.54 13.45
CA VAL A 98 9.01 -7.22 14.75
C VAL A 98 9.45 -8.68 14.66
N ALA A 99 9.04 -9.41 13.62
CA ALA A 99 9.46 -10.79 13.41
C ALA A 99 10.99 -10.92 13.28
N ALA A 100 11.63 -10.03 12.50
CA ALA A 100 13.08 -10.01 12.35
C ALA A 100 13.82 -9.64 13.65
N GLU A 101 13.22 -8.79 14.48
CA GLU A 101 13.76 -8.49 15.81
C GLU A 101 13.72 -9.72 16.72
N GLN A 102 12.59 -10.45 16.74
CA GLN A 102 12.46 -11.69 17.50
C GLN A 102 13.43 -12.78 17.02
N GLU A 103 13.60 -12.93 15.71
CA GLU A 103 14.56 -13.88 15.14
C GLU A 103 16.00 -13.55 15.56
N LYS A 104 16.37 -12.27 15.56
CA LYS A 104 17.67 -11.81 16.07
C LYS A 104 17.84 -12.06 17.56
N MET A 105 16.80 -11.82 18.36
CA MET A 105 16.83 -12.13 19.80
C MET A 105 17.06 -13.63 20.03
N ALA A 106 16.35 -14.49 19.30
CA ALA A 106 16.55 -15.93 19.36
C ALA A 106 17.97 -16.34 18.96
N SER A 107 18.53 -15.74 17.90
CA SER A 107 19.91 -15.95 17.45
C SER A 107 20.96 -15.54 18.50
N ILE A 108 20.74 -14.42 19.21
CA ILE A 108 21.61 -14.00 20.31
C ILE A 108 21.57 -15.03 21.44
N GLU A 109 20.39 -15.52 21.79
CA GLU A 109 20.24 -16.49 22.87
C GLU A 109 20.86 -17.85 22.49
N GLU A 110 20.69 -18.31 21.25
CA GLU A 110 21.38 -19.50 20.73
C GLU A 110 22.90 -19.34 20.79
N SER A 111 23.41 -18.17 20.41
CA SER A 111 24.85 -17.88 20.45
C SER A 111 25.38 -17.85 21.88
N ARG A 112 24.60 -17.32 22.83
CA ARG A 112 24.93 -17.37 24.27
C ARG A 112 24.95 -18.80 24.79
N ALA A 113 23.97 -19.63 24.40
CA ALA A 113 23.95 -21.03 24.78
C ALA A 113 25.23 -21.77 24.29
N LYS A 114 25.64 -21.53 23.05
CA LYS A 114 26.89 -22.07 22.49
C LYS A 114 28.13 -21.57 23.22
N LEU A 115 28.16 -20.29 23.62
CA LEU A 115 29.25 -19.74 24.42
C LEU A 115 29.35 -20.46 25.77
N VAL A 116 28.22 -20.63 26.47
CA VAL A 116 28.16 -21.32 27.76
C VAL A 116 28.58 -22.80 27.62
N GLU A 117 28.17 -23.47 26.55
CA GLU A 117 28.57 -24.84 26.25
C GLU A 117 30.10 -24.95 26.10
N ALA A 118 30.71 -24.05 25.33
CA ALA A 118 32.16 -23.98 25.15
C ALA A 118 32.90 -23.61 26.45
N GLU A 119 32.38 -22.66 27.24
CA GLU A 119 32.95 -22.31 28.55
C GLU A 119 32.88 -23.49 29.53
N ALA A 120 31.84 -24.30 29.47
CA ALA A 120 31.69 -25.50 30.31
C ALA A 120 32.71 -26.61 29.99
N GLU A 121 33.33 -26.60 28.81
CA GLU A 121 34.41 -27.52 28.48
C GLU A 121 35.70 -27.20 29.25
N VAL A 122 35.94 -25.94 29.60
CA VAL A 122 37.17 -25.52 30.30
C VAL A 122 37.28 -26.15 31.71
N PRO A 123 36.26 -26.07 32.59
CA PRO A 123 36.30 -26.76 33.88
C PRO A 123 36.42 -28.28 33.76
N LYS A 124 35.77 -28.88 32.75
CA LYS A 124 35.90 -30.34 32.51
C LYS A 124 37.34 -30.71 32.14
N ALA A 125 37.94 -29.99 31.20
CA ALA A 125 39.33 -30.19 30.81
C ALA A 125 40.30 -29.93 31.97
N MET A 126 40.04 -28.91 32.82
CA MET A 126 40.80 -28.67 34.04
C MET A 126 40.66 -29.84 35.04
N ALA A 127 39.46 -30.37 35.25
CA ALA A 127 39.23 -31.52 36.12
C ALA A 127 39.99 -32.77 35.63
N ASP A 128 40.02 -33.01 34.32
CA ASP A 128 40.79 -34.09 33.70
C ASP A 128 42.31 -33.85 33.82
N ALA A 129 42.77 -32.60 33.73
CA ALA A 129 44.17 -32.23 33.96
C ALA A 129 44.61 -32.49 35.42
N PHE A 130 43.75 -32.20 36.39
CA PHE A 130 43.99 -32.55 37.80
C PHE A 130 44.03 -34.07 38.02
N ARG A 131 43.13 -34.83 37.37
CA ARG A 131 43.09 -36.29 37.51
C ARG A 131 44.27 -36.99 36.85
N SER A 132 44.73 -36.51 35.70
CA SER A 132 45.89 -37.03 34.95
C SER A 132 47.24 -36.59 35.54
N GLY A 133 47.25 -35.71 36.54
CA GLY A 133 48.46 -35.21 37.20
C GLY A 133 49.25 -34.19 36.38
N SER A 134 48.68 -33.68 35.28
CA SER A 134 49.30 -32.65 34.42
C SER A 134 49.19 -31.24 35.00
N LEU A 135 48.27 -31.02 35.95
CA LEU A 135 48.14 -29.75 36.69
C LEU A 135 48.20 -30.00 38.20
N GLY A 136 49.10 -29.31 38.90
CA GLY A 136 49.27 -29.43 40.35
C GLY A 136 48.38 -28.47 41.15
N VAL A 137 48.14 -28.80 42.43
CA VAL A 137 47.36 -27.96 43.35
C VAL A 137 48.00 -26.57 43.52
N MET A 138 49.34 -26.51 43.58
CA MET A 138 50.07 -25.23 43.69
C MET A 138 49.93 -24.36 42.44
N ASP A 139 49.79 -24.96 41.25
CA ASP A 139 49.61 -24.21 40.01
C ASP A 139 48.20 -23.63 39.89
N TYR A 140 47.19 -24.36 40.41
CA TYR A 140 45.83 -23.82 40.53
C TYR A 140 45.75 -22.60 41.44
N TYR A 141 46.40 -22.65 42.61
CA TYR A 141 46.45 -21.50 43.53
C TYR A 141 47.17 -20.30 42.91
N LYS A 142 48.26 -20.51 42.16
CA LYS A 142 48.92 -19.43 41.41
C LYS A 142 47.97 -18.81 40.37
N LEU A 143 47.27 -19.63 39.61
CA LEU A 143 46.34 -19.17 38.57
C LEU A 143 45.19 -18.35 39.19
N ARG A 144 44.65 -18.81 40.32
CA ARG A 144 43.61 -18.10 41.07
C ARG A 144 44.11 -16.76 41.64
N ASN A 145 45.35 -16.70 42.12
CA ASN A 145 45.95 -15.45 42.60
C ASN A 145 46.16 -14.44 41.46
N VAL A 146 46.57 -14.88 40.27
CA VAL A 146 46.72 -14.01 39.10
C VAL A 146 45.37 -13.48 38.62
N GLN A 147 44.32 -14.30 38.65
CA GLN A 147 42.95 -13.86 38.36
C GLN A 147 42.48 -12.79 39.37
N ALA A 148 42.68 -13.04 40.67
CA ALA A 148 42.32 -12.06 41.71
C ALA A 148 43.07 -10.72 41.55
N ASP A 149 44.36 -10.76 41.21
CA ASP A 149 45.12 -9.53 40.94
C ASP A 149 44.63 -8.81 39.68
N THR A 150 44.23 -9.56 38.64
CA THR A 150 43.66 -9.00 37.41
C THR A 150 42.30 -8.34 37.68
N ASP A 151 41.45 -8.96 38.49
CA ASP A 151 40.14 -8.41 38.85
C ASP A 151 40.27 -7.17 39.73
N MET A 152 41.20 -7.17 40.70
CA MET A 152 41.54 -5.96 41.45
C MET A 152 42.02 -4.84 40.54
N ARG A 153 42.92 -5.13 39.58
CA ARG A 153 43.40 -4.11 38.62
C ARG A 153 42.28 -3.57 37.74
N LYS A 154 41.36 -4.42 37.26
CA LYS A 154 40.19 -3.98 36.50
C LYS A 154 39.28 -3.06 37.32
N ALA A 155 39.02 -3.42 38.58
CA ALA A 155 38.20 -2.61 39.49
C ALA A 155 38.85 -1.25 39.79
N ILE A 156 40.18 -1.20 39.96
CA ILE A 156 40.92 0.05 40.18
C ILE A 156 40.98 0.90 38.89
N ALA A 157 41.04 0.28 37.73
CA ALA A 157 41.06 0.96 36.42
C ALA A 157 39.70 1.54 35.99
N GLN A 158 38.60 1.12 36.61
CA GLN A 158 37.25 1.66 36.38
C GLN A 158 36.66 2.33 37.63
N PRO A 159 37.15 3.51 38.06
CA PRO A 159 36.47 4.29 39.08
C PRO A 159 35.27 5.01 38.46
N GLY A 160 34.05 4.48 38.65
CA GLY A 160 32.83 5.31 38.58
C GLY A 160 31.79 5.07 37.48
N GLN A 161 31.41 3.82 37.17
CA GLN A 161 30.04 3.60 36.65
C GLN A 161 29.06 3.46 37.82
N VAL A 162 28.73 4.60 38.42
CA VAL A 162 27.53 4.73 39.24
C VAL A 162 26.36 4.57 38.29
N THR A 163 25.64 3.46 38.43
CA THR A 163 24.45 3.12 37.66
C THR A 163 23.35 4.16 37.87
N THR A 164 23.17 5.08 36.92
CA THR A 164 21.90 5.79 36.74
C THR A 164 20.91 4.83 36.10
N LYS A 165 20.11 4.16 36.93
CA LYS A 165 18.89 3.49 36.48
C LYS A 165 17.82 4.57 36.26
N ALA A 166 17.36 4.68 35.01
CA ALA A 166 16.13 5.35 34.62
C ALA A 166 14.91 4.44 34.90
#